data_AF-A0A917V331-F1
#
_entry.id   AF-A0A917V331-F1
#
_cell.length_a   1.000
_cell.length_b   1.000
_cell.length_c   1.000
_cell.angle_alpha   90.00
_cell.angle_beta   90.00
_cell.angle_gamma   90.00
#
_symmetry.space_group_name_H-M   'P 1'
#
loop_
_entity.id
_entity.type
_entity.pdbx_description
1 polymer ?
#
loop_
_entity_poly.entity_id
_entity_poly.type
_entity_poly.pdbx_seq_one_letter_code
_entity_poly.pdbx_strand_id
1 'polypeptide(L)' 'MRSWGDVNRVMNGMVREGRIASFRSNAAEARQTGTLEIAITPADGGDKEAARREALRELARLGITAQVHAE' A
#
# COMPACT_ATOMS: atom_id res chain seq x y z
N MET A 1 -4.06 16.30 -2.76
CA MET A 1 -3.69 14.93 -2.33
C MET A 1 -4.93 14.08 -2.47
N ARG A 2 -4.91 12.98 -3.27
CA ARG A 2 -6.08 12.08 -3.39
C ARG A 2 -6.48 11.53 -2.02
N SER A 3 -7.74 11.14 -1.87
CA SER A 3 -8.30 10.88 -0.54
C SER A 3 -7.59 9.69 0.10
N TRP A 4 -7.33 9.80 1.41
CA TRP A 4 -6.94 8.67 2.26
C TRP A 4 -7.77 7.43 1.88
N GLY A 5 -9.10 7.61 1.73
CA GLY A 5 -10.05 6.55 1.43
C GLY A 5 -9.69 5.68 0.22
N ASP A 6 -9.04 6.25 -0.79
CA ASP A 6 -8.60 5.51 -1.98
C ASP A 6 -7.42 4.58 -1.68
N VAL A 7 -6.47 5.02 -0.83
CA VAL A 7 -5.40 4.17 -0.31
C VAL A 7 -5.99 3.00 0.47
N ASN A 8 -6.99 3.24 1.33
CA ASN A 8 -7.61 2.16 2.13
C ASN A 8 -8.26 1.14 1.22
N ARG A 9 -8.99 1.63 0.22
CA ARG A 9 -9.72 0.77 -0.69
C ARG A 9 -8.77 -0.18 -1.42
N VAL A 10 -7.65 0.33 -1.92
CA VAL A 10 -6.63 -0.48 -2.60
C VAL A 10 -6.01 -1.49 -1.64
N MET A 11 -5.48 -1.02 -0.51
CA MET A 11 -4.74 -1.87 0.40
C MET A 11 -5.62 -2.96 1.05
N ASN A 12 -6.84 -2.61 1.45
CA ASN A 12 -7.80 -3.61 1.95
C ASN A 12 -8.29 -4.56 0.86
N GLY A 13 -8.37 -4.10 -0.40
CA GLY A 13 -8.63 -4.97 -1.54
C GLY A 13 -7.55 -6.06 -1.68
N MET A 14 -6.28 -5.67 -1.60
CA MET A 14 -5.16 -6.62 -1.65
C MET A 14 -5.16 -7.61 -0.48
N VAL A 15 -5.54 -7.17 0.73
CA VAL A 15 -5.72 -8.07 1.88
C VAL A 15 -6.86 -9.07 1.62
N ARG A 16 -8.01 -8.57 1.16
CA ARG A 16 -9.19 -9.40 0.87
C ARG A 16 -8.94 -10.44 -0.24
N GLU A 17 -8.12 -10.07 -1.23
CA GLU A 17 -7.69 -10.96 -2.32
C GLU A 17 -6.60 -11.95 -1.89
N GLY A 18 -6.09 -11.86 -0.66
CA GLY A 18 -5.03 -12.73 -0.15
C GLY A 18 -3.66 -12.48 -0.78
N ARG A 19 -3.45 -11.30 -1.40
CA ARG A 19 -2.16 -10.93 -2.02
C ARG A 19 -1.16 -10.43 -0.99
N ILE A 20 -1.66 -9.79 0.07
CA ILE A 20 -0.91 -9.39 1.26
C ILE A 20 -1.66 -9.84 2.51
N ALA A 21 -0.95 -10.12 3.59
CA ALA A 21 -1.56 -10.46 4.87
C ALA A 21 -2.04 -9.21 5.62
N SER A 22 -1.27 -8.12 5.57
CA SER A 22 -1.60 -6.88 6.26
C SER A 22 -0.84 -5.68 5.68
N PHE A 23 -1.21 -4.47 6.11
CA PHE A 23 -0.47 -3.25 5.80
C PHE A 23 -0.57 -2.24 6.95
N ARG A 24 0.41 -1.32 7.00
CA ARG A 24 0.44 -0.13 7.86
C ARG A 24 0.83 1.07 7.01
N SER A 25 0.39 2.27 7.40
CA SER A 25 0.73 3.49 6.66
C SER A 25 0.86 4.69 7.58
N ASN A 26 1.68 5.67 7.19
CA ASN A 26 1.80 6.97 7.84
C ASN A 26 0.75 7.99 7.32
N ALA A 27 -0.41 7.54 6.82
CA ALA A 27 -1.32 8.39 6.06
C ALA A 27 -1.88 9.60 6.84
N ALA A 28 -1.88 9.54 8.18
CA ALA A 28 -2.25 10.68 9.02
C ALA A 28 -1.16 11.78 8.98
N GLU A 29 0.10 11.36 9.07
CA GLU A 29 1.29 12.20 9.05
C GLU A 29 1.64 12.69 7.63
N ALA A 30 1.36 11.88 6.60
CA ALA A 30 1.62 12.17 5.19
C ALA A 30 0.96 13.48 4.71
N ARG A 31 -0.17 13.87 5.33
CA ARG A 31 -0.82 15.17 5.06
C ARG A 31 0.06 16.36 5.45
N GLN A 32 0.91 16.19 6.45
CA GLN A 32 1.80 17.22 6.98
C GLN A 32 3.19 17.12 6.36
N THR A 33 3.71 15.91 6.15
CA THR A 33 5.07 15.67 5.61
C THR A 33 5.13 15.65 4.09
N GLY A 34 3.99 15.46 3.42
CA GLY A 34 3.91 15.32 1.96
C GLY A 34 4.31 13.95 1.42
N THR A 35 4.75 13.03 2.29
CA THR A 35 5.25 11.70 1.90
C THR A 35 4.36 10.61 2.49
N LEU A 36 3.75 9.81 1.62
CA LEU A 36 2.99 8.62 2.00
C LEU A 36 3.89 7.38 1.96
N GLU A 37 4.05 6.74 3.10
CA GLU A 37 4.79 5.50 3.31
C GLU A 37 3.81 4.41 3.72
N ILE A 38 3.98 3.23 3.11
CA ILE A 38 3.14 2.06 3.34
C ILE A 38 4.05 0.85 3.55
N ALA A 39 3.97 0.24 4.73
CA ALA A 39 4.57 -1.05 5.00
C ALA A 39 3.53 -2.14 4.72
N ILE A 40 3.93 -3.20 4.01
CA ILE A 40 3.07 -4.35 3.70
C ILE A 40 3.73 -5.63 4.20
N THR A 41 2.91 -6.58 4.63
CA THR A 41 3.34 -7.96 4.88
C THR A 41 2.78 -8.83 3.75
N PRO A 42 3.60 -9.51 2.94
CA PRO A 42 3.10 -10.44 1.93
C PRO A 42 2.22 -11.53 2.55
N ALA A 43 1.40 -12.18 1.72
CA ALA A 43 0.74 -13.41 2.14
C ALA A 43 1.78 -14.50 2.45
N ASP A 44 1.38 -15.54 3.20
CA ASP A 44 2.29 -16.61 3.61
C ASP A 44 2.94 -17.30 2.40
N GLY A 45 4.25 -17.48 2.45
CA GLY A 45 5.07 -17.94 1.31
C GLY A 45 5.16 -16.98 0.11
N GLY A 46 4.63 -15.76 0.22
CA GLY A 46 4.58 -14.77 -0.85
C GLY A 46 5.90 -14.04 -1.09
N ASP A 47 6.15 -13.67 -2.35
CA ASP A 47 7.33 -12.89 -2.75
C ASP A 47 7.15 -11.41 -2.34
N LYS A 48 8.07 -10.92 -1.48
CA LYS A 48 8.11 -9.54 -0.99
C LYS A 48 8.18 -8.50 -2.11
N GLU A 49 9.04 -8.71 -3.08
CA GLU A 49 9.25 -7.74 -4.15
C GLU A 49 8.14 -7.81 -5.20
N ALA A 50 7.53 -8.99 -5.40
CA ALA A 50 6.31 -9.11 -6.18
C ALA A 50 5.16 -8.33 -5.53
N ALA A 51 4.89 -8.57 -4.24
CA ALA A 51 3.83 -7.88 -3.49
C ALA A 51 4.03 -6.36 -3.47
N ARG A 52 5.27 -5.90 -3.25
CA ARG A 52 5.64 -4.48 -3.28
C ARG A 52 5.37 -3.84 -4.65
N ARG A 53 5.82 -4.47 -5.74
CA ARG A 53 5.61 -3.96 -7.11
C ARG A 53 4.13 -3.92 -7.48
N GLU A 54 3.36 -4.92 -7.04
CA GLU A 54 1.92 -4.94 -7.24
C GLU A 54 1.21 -3.81 -6.49
N ALA A 55 1.53 -3.60 -5.21
CA ALA A 55 0.96 -2.51 -4.43
C ALA A 55 1.25 -1.15 -5.06
N LEU A 56 2.50 -0.91 -5.48
CA LEU A 56 2.88 0.31 -6.21
C LEU A 56 2.08 0.48 -7.51
N ARG A 57 1.86 -0.60 -8.26
CA ARG A 57 1.07 -0.57 -9.50
C ARG A 57 -0.38 -0.19 -9.25
N GLU A 58 -1.02 -0.80 -8.26
CA GLU A 58 -2.43 -0.51 -7.93
C GLU A 58 -2.62 0.92 -7.42
N LEU A 59 -1.71 1.42 -6.59
CA LEU A 59 -1.73 2.81 -6.14
C LEU A 59 -1.50 3.79 -7.30
N ALA A 60 -0.54 3.50 -8.20
CA ALA A 60 -0.25 4.34 -9.36
C ALA A 60 -1.42 4.39 -10.37
N ARG A 61 -2.19 3.30 -10.53
CA ARG A 61 -3.43 3.28 -11.34
C ARG A 61 -4.46 4.29 -10.85
N LEU A 62 -4.47 4.54 -9.53
CA LEU A 62 -5.27 5.57 -8.91
C LEU A 62 -4.49 6.87 -8.71
N GLY A 63 -3.39 7.13 -9.44
CA GLY A 63 -2.63 8.38 -9.35
C GLY A 63 -2.14 8.70 -7.93
N ILE A 64 -1.96 7.68 -7.09
CA ILE A 64 -1.43 7.81 -5.74
C ILE A 64 0.07 7.53 -5.79
N THR A 65 0.85 8.52 -5.38
CA THR A 65 2.30 8.37 -5.18
C THR A 65 2.54 7.97 -3.73
N ALA A 66 3.21 6.83 -3.53
CA ALA A 66 3.58 6.31 -2.21
C ALA A 66 4.94 5.60 -2.27
N GLN A 67 5.62 5.54 -1.14
CA GLN A 67 6.74 4.63 -0.91
C GLN A 67 6.18 3.35 -0.27
N VAL A 68 6.49 2.20 -0.86
CA VAL A 68 6.01 0.91 -0.36
C VAL A 68 7.20 0.04 0.05
N HIS A 69 7.13 -0.51 1.25
CA HIS A 69 8.13 -1.40 1.85
C HIS A 69 7.47 -2.74 2.18
N ALA A 70 8.09 -3.86 1.76
CA ALA A 70 7.62 -5.19 2.13
C ALA A 70 8.45 -5.72 3.31
N GLU A 71 7.78 -6.04 4.41
CA GLU A 71 8.38 -6.57 5.65
C GLU A 71 8.56 -8.09 5.62
#